data_AF-A0A3D4QTF3-F1
#
_entry.id   AF-A0A3D4QTF3-F1
#
_cell.length_a   1.000
_cell.length_b   1.000
_cell.length_c   1.000
_cell.angle_alpha   90.00
_cell.angle_beta   90.00
_cell.angle_gamma   90.00
#
_symmetry.space_group_name_H-M   'P 1'
#
loop_
_entity.id
_entity.type
_entity.pdbx_description
1 polymer ?
#
loop_
_entity_poly.entity_id
_entity_poly.type
_entity_poly.pdbx_seq_one_letter_code
_entity_poly.pdbx_strand_id
1 'polypeptide(L)'
;MMIGFNGYSTKYTPFSACQVQPIGWLKNQLKIQAEGLNGNLDKVWPDVRDSQWIGGKAEGWERVPYWLDGFIPLAWLLDDEEKKIRAKKYVDAILENQQEDGWICL
;
A
#
# COMPACT_ATOMS: atom_id res chain seq x y z
N MET A 1 -12.53 -6.02 7.52
CA MET A 1 -13.98 -5.69 7.44
C MET A 1 -14.25 -5.26 6.01
N MET A 2 -14.93 -6.08 5.22
CA MET A 2 -15.32 -5.73 3.85
C MET A 2 -16.44 -4.69 3.93
N ILE A 3 -16.20 -3.49 3.43
CA ILE A 3 -17.23 -2.46 3.33
C ILE A 3 -18.21 -2.92 2.25
N GLY A 4 -19.37 -3.41 2.67
CA GLY A 4 -20.42 -3.86 1.76
C GLY A 4 -21.00 -2.67 1.00
N PHE A 5 -20.86 -2.67 -0.32
CA PHE A 5 -21.62 -1.80 -1.22
C PHE A 5 -23.08 -2.23 -1.22
N ASN A 6 -23.84 -1.83 -0.21
CA ASN A 6 -25.29 -2.01 -0.18
C ASN A 6 -25.94 -1.05 -1.19
N GLY A 7 -26.44 -1.57 -2.31
CA GLY A 7 -27.39 -0.81 -3.15
C GLY A 7 -27.59 -1.27 -4.59
N TYR A 8 -26.63 -1.98 -5.21
CA TYR A 8 -26.74 -2.36 -6.62
C TYR A 8 -26.35 -3.84 -6.82
N SER A 9 -27.27 -4.65 -7.33
CA SER A 9 -26.96 -5.98 -7.84
C SER A 9 -26.10 -5.84 -9.09
N THR A 10 -24.79 -5.89 -8.94
CA THR A 10 -23.88 -5.86 -10.08
C THR A 10 -23.96 -7.19 -10.83
N LYS A 11 -24.15 -7.15 -12.16
CA LYS A 11 -24.14 -8.35 -13.01
C LYS A 11 -22.80 -9.11 -12.95
N TYR A 12 -21.74 -8.42 -12.56
CA TYR A 12 -20.39 -8.96 -12.40
C TYR A 12 -19.83 -8.59 -11.02
N THR A 13 -19.01 -9.47 -10.46
CA THR A 13 -18.28 -9.23 -9.21
C THR A 13 -16.79 -9.15 -9.53
N PRO A 14 -16.08 -8.09 -9.12
CA PRO A 14 -14.63 -8.01 -9.33
C PRO A 14 -13.93 -9.07 -8.49
N PHE A 15 -12.84 -9.62 -9.03
CA PHE A 15 -11.94 -10.46 -8.23
C PHE A 15 -11.20 -9.59 -7.21
N SER A 16 -11.03 -10.12 -6.00
CA SER A 16 -10.08 -9.58 -5.04
C SER A 16 -8.64 -9.82 -5.51
N ALA A 17 -7.71 -9.02 -5.00
CA ALA A 17 -6.30 -9.06 -5.38
C ALA A 17 -5.63 -10.43 -5.15
N CYS A 18 -6.18 -11.28 -4.29
CA CYS A 18 -5.64 -12.62 -4.00
C CYS A 18 -6.27 -13.74 -4.85
N GLN A 19 -7.38 -13.48 -5.54
CA GLN A 19 -8.07 -14.50 -6.34
C GLN A 19 -7.44 -14.75 -7.71
N VAL A 20 -6.63 -13.83 -8.20
CA VAL A 20 -5.95 -13.93 -9.49
C VAL A 20 -4.46 -13.72 -9.28
N GLN A 21 -3.66 -14.64 -9.81
CA GLN A 21 -2.21 -14.62 -9.66
C GLN A 21 -1.56 -14.23 -11.00
N PRO A 22 -0.63 -13.27 -11.02
CA PRO A 22 0.05 -12.86 -12.24
C PRO A 22 1.01 -13.96 -12.70
N ILE A 23 1.03 -14.22 -14.01
CA ILE A 23 1.97 -15.14 -14.66
C ILE A 23 2.62 -14.48 -15.89
N GLY A 24 3.69 -15.09 -16.40
CA GLY A 24 4.35 -14.66 -17.63
C GLY A 24 4.80 -13.20 -17.59
N TRP A 25 4.45 -12.44 -18.64
CA TRP A 25 4.88 -11.05 -18.80
C TRP A 25 4.47 -10.14 -17.64
N LEU A 26 3.22 -10.24 -17.15
CA LEU A 26 2.73 -9.39 -16.07
C LEU A 26 3.51 -9.65 -14.77
N LYS A 27 3.77 -10.93 -14.45
CA LYS A 27 4.60 -11.27 -13.28
C LYS A 27 5.99 -10.64 -13.38
N ASN A 28 6.58 -10.63 -14.57
CA ASN A 28 7.89 -10.00 -14.79
C ASN A 28 7.83 -8.49 -14.63
N GLN A 29 6.78 -7.81 -15.11
CA GLN A 29 6.62 -6.37 -14.89
C GLN A 29 6.46 -6.01 -13.41
N LEU A 30 5.70 -6.80 -12.66
CA LEU A 30 5.56 -6.63 -11.22
C LEU A 30 6.91 -6.82 -10.50
N LYS A 31 7.69 -7.83 -10.87
CA LYS A 31 9.05 -8.02 -10.33
C LYS A 31 9.95 -6.82 -10.62
N ILE A 32 9.93 -6.30 -11.85
CA ILE A 32 10.70 -5.09 -12.22
C ILE A 32 10.27 -3.89 -11.36
N GLN A 33 8.97 -3.69 -11.14
CA GLN A 33 8.49 -2.62 -10.25
C GLN A 33 8.92 -2.82 -8.78
N ALA A 34 8.88 -4.07 -8.31
CA ALA A 34 9.29 -4.47 -6.97
C ALA A 34 10.80 -4.31 -6.73
N GLU A 35 11.62 -4.48 -7.77
CA GLU A 35 13.07 -4.26 -7.72
C GLU A 35 13.43 -2.79 -8.01
N GLY A 36 12.54 -2.05 -8.67
CA GLY A 36 12.69 -0.63 -9.01
C GLY A 36 12.13 0.33 -7.96
N LEU A 37 11.60 1.46 -8.44
CA LEU A 37 11.15 2.57 -7.58
C LEU A 37 10.00 2.19 -6.66
N ASN A 38 8.97 1.49 -7.15
CA ASN A 38 7.80 1.16 -6.31
C ASN A 38 8.22 0.33 -5.08
N GLY A 39 9.08 -0.68 -5.28
CA GLY A 39 9.58 -1.49 -4.18
C GLY A 39 10.69 -0.87 -3.34
N ASN A 40 11.15 0.35 -3.62
CA ASN A 40 12.27 0.96 -2.88
C ASN A 40 12.08 2.46 -2.57
N LEU A 41 10.90 3.02 -2.80
CA LEU A 41 10.65 4.46 -2.70
C LEU A 41 10.95 5.00 -1.29
N ASP A 42 10.52 4.28 -0.27
CA ASP A 42 10.81 4.52 1.15
C ASP A 42 12.30 4.50 1.52
N LYS A 43 13.13 3.79 0.76
CA LYS A 43 14.57 3.73 1.00
C LYS A 43 15.30 4.96 0.45
N VAL A 44 14.77 5.55 -0.61
CA VAL A 44 15.48 6.57 -1.41
C VAL A 44 14.85 7.96 -1.34
N TRP A 45 13.56 8.07 -1.01
CA TRP A 45 12.85 9.35 -0.98
C TRP A 45 12.46 9.74 0.46
N PRO A 46 13.12 10.75 1.04
CA PRO A 46 12.83 11.20 2.41
C PRO A 46 11.36 11.56 2.66
N ASP A 47 10.65 12.12 1.68
CA ASP A 47 9.23 12.48 1.87
C ASP A 47 8.30 11.28 2.09
N VAL A 48 8.74 10.07 1.71
CA VAL A 48 8.02 8.82 2.00
C VAL A 48 8.54 8.19 3.30
N ARG A 49 9.86 8.19 3.49
CA ARG A 49 10.51 7.58 4.65
C ARG A 49 10.20 8.30 5.97
N ASP A 50 10.14 9.62 5.92
CA ASP A 50 10.11 10.49 7.08
C ASP A 50 8.80 11.31 7.13
N SER A 51 7.72 10.84 6.50
CA SER A 51 6.44 11.55 6.38
C SER A 51 5.68 11.70 7.71
N GLN A 52 4.88 12.76 7.85
CA GLN A 52 3.95 12.92 8.98
C GLN A 52 2.95 11.75 9.09
N TRP A 53 2.63 11.05 7.98
CA TRP A 53 1.77 9.84 8.00
C TRP A 53 2.27 8.77 8.98
N ILE A 54 3.57 8.75 9.27
CA ILE A 54 4.22 7.78 10.15
C ILE A 54 4.98 8.46 11.31
N GLY A 55 4.58 9.68 11.68
CA GLY A 55 5.16 10.45 12.78
C GLY A 55 6.52 11.09 12.48
N GLY A 56 6.87 11.23 11.19
CA GLY A 56 8.09 11.89 10.75
C GLY A 56 7.96 13.41 10.61
N LYS A 57 8.96 14.05 10.01
CA LYS A 57 9.07 15.52 9.88
C LYS A 57 8.94 16.05 8.45
N ALA A 58 8.97 15.18 7.45
CA ALA A 58 8.67 15.53 6.07
C ALA A 58 7.16 15.65 5.87
N GLU A 59 6.71 16.25 4.77
CA GLU A 59 5.29 16.61 4.62
C GLU A 59 4.28 15.46 4.75
N GLY A 60 3.07 15.82 5.21
CA GLY A 60 1.94 14.92 5.43
C GLY A 60 0.92 14.84 4.30
N TRP A 61 1.21 15.32 3.10
CA TRP A 61 0.27 15.23 1.97
C TRP A 61 0.26 13.82 1.34
N GLU A 62 -0.06 13.65 0.07
CA GLU A 62 -0.53 12.34 -0.46
C GLU A 62 0.55 11.31 -0.82
N ARG A 63 1.84 11.56 -0.56
CA ARG A 63 2.93 10.69 -1.06
C ARG A 63 2.93 9.28 -0.47
N VAL A 64 2.87 9.15 0.86
CA VAL A 64 2.84 7.84 1.53
C VAL A 64 1.58 7.03 1.15
N PRO A 65 0.36 7.57 1.22
CA PRO A 65 -0.83 6.79 0.86
C PRO A 65 -0.85 6.37 -0.61
N TYR A 66 -0.41 7.23 -1.55
CA TYR A 66 -0.31 6.84 -2.96
C TYR A 66 0.77 5.78 -3.22
N TRP A 67 1.90 5.86 -2.52
CA TRP A 67 2.90 4.81 -2.60
C TRP A 67 2.35 3.49 -2.04
N LEU A 68 1.67 3.51 -0.89
CA LEU A 68 1.08 2.31 -0.28
C LEU A 68 -0.02 1.69 -1.16
N ASP A 69 -0.82 2.50 -1.87
CA ASP A 69 -1.84 2.02 -2.82
C ASP A 69 -1.23 1.17 -3.94
N GLY A 70 -0.01 1.47 -4.38
CA GLY A 70 0.74 0.65 -5.33
C GLY A 70 1.58 -0.46 -4.69
N PHE A 71 2.16 -0.21 -3.52
CA PHE A 71 3.11 -1.10 -2.85
C PHE A 71 2.42 -2.30 -2.18
N ILE A 72 1.23 -2.09 -1.60
CA ILE A 72 0.46 -3.16 -0.94
C ILE A 72 0.02 -4.22 -1.97
N PRO A 73 -0.71 -3.92 -3.05
CA PRO A 73 -1.10 -4.95 -4.01
C PRO A 73 0.10 -5.68 -4.61
N LEU A 74 1.20 -4.96 -4.87
CA LEU A 74 2.44 -5.52 -5.40
C LEU A 74 3.02 -6.62 -4.49
N ALA A 75 3.05 -6.38 -3.16
CA ALA A 75 3.55 -7.36 -2.20
C ALA A 75 2.72 -8.65 -2.15
N TRP A 76 1.38 -8.54 -2.26
CA TRP A 76 0.48 -9.71 -2.27
C TRP A 76 0.46 -10.43 -3.61
N LEU A 77 0.49 -9.71 -4.74
CA LEU A 77 0.51 -10.31 -6.08
C LEU A 77 1.82 -11.06 -6.38
N LEU A 78 2.92 -10.68 -5.73
CA LEU A 78 4.20 -11.38 -5.83
C LEU A 78 4.44 -12.40 -4.71
N ASP A 79 3.54 -12.48 -3.73
CA ASP A 79 3.68 -13.29 -2.53
C ASP A 79 5.01 -13.04 -1.78
N ASP A 80 5.39 -11.77 -1.66
CA ASP A 80 6.69 -11.33 -1.13
C ASP A 80 6.59 -10.96 0.35
N GLU A 81 7.01 -11.87 1.23
CA GLU A 81 6.88 -11.72 2.69
C GLU A 81 7.62 -10.50 3.25
N GLU A 82 8.80 -10.17 2.74
CA GLU A 82 9.55 -8.99 3.20
C GLU A 82 8.77 -7.71 2.89
N LYS A 83 8.17 -7.64 1.70
CA LYS A 83 7.35 -6.48 1.30
C LYS A 83 6.05 -6.41 2.08
N LYS A 84 5.41 -7.56 2.37
CA LYS A 84 4.21 -7.61 3.23
C LYS A 84 4.50 -7.10 4.64
N ILE A 85 5.60 -7.54 5.25
CA ILE A 85 6.05 -7.08 6.58
C ILE A 85 6.28 -5.56 6.54
N ARG A 86 6.95 -5.06 5.50
CA ARG A 86 7.22 -3.63 5.38
C ARG A 86 5.94 -2.83 5.16
N ALA A 87 5.02 -3.29 4.32
CA ALA A 87 3.72 -2.64 4.13
C ALA A 87 2.94 -2.58 5.44
N LYS A 88 2.90 -3.69 6.19
CA LYS A 88 2.28 -3.75 7.50
C LYS A 88 2.88 -2.73 8.46
N LYS A 89 4.22 -2.60 8.52
CA LYS A 89 4.87 -1.59 9.36
C LYS A 89 4.35 -0.16 9.10
N TYR A 90 4.18 0.22 7.83
CA TYR A 90 3.67 1.55 7.48
C TYR A 90 2.20 1.72 7.87
N VAL A 91 1.36 0.71 7.59
CA VAL A 91 -0.06 0.75 7.96
C VAL A 91 -0.25 0.80 9.48
N ASP A 92 0.51 0.00 10.22
CA ASP A 92 0.49 0.01 11.68
C ASP A 92 0.89 1.38 12.22
N ALA A 93 1.97 1.97 11.71
CA ALA A 93 2.41 3.30 12.12
C ALA A 93 1.35 4.39 11.84
N ILE A 94 0.63 4.31 10.70
CA ILE A 94 -0.46 5.26 10.41
C ILE A 94 -1.59 5.10 11.44
N LEU A 95 -1.98 3.86 11.75
CA LEU A 95 -3.05 3.57 12.71
C LEU A 95 -2.67 3.95 14.14
N GLU A 96 -1.42 3.71 14.54
CA GLU A 96 -0.90 4.05 15.86
C GLU A 96 -0.81 5.57 16.09
N ASN A 97 -0.63 6.36 15.03
CA ASN A 97 -0.59 7.82 15.10
C ASN A 97 -1.95 8.50 14.89
N GLN A 98 -3.03 7.72 14.69
CA GLN A 98 -4.38 8.27 14.56
C GLN A 98 -4.83 8.92 15.87
N GLN A 99 -5.33 10.15 15.77
CA GLN A 99 -5.87 10.91 16.89
C GLN A 99 -7.28 10.42 17.28
N GLU A 100 -7.76 10.77 18.47
CA GLU A 100 -9.09 10.36 18.98
C GLU A 100 -10.24 10.81 18.07
N ASP A 101 -10.08 11.92 17.34
CA ASP A 101 -11.06 12.45 16.39
C ASP A 101 -10.94 11.82 14.98
N GLY A 102 -10.00 10.88 14.80
CA GLY A 102 -9.73 10.20 13.54
C GLY A 102 -8.70 10.91 12.65
N TRP A 103 -8.18 12.07 13.05
CA TRP A 103 -7.14 12.78 12.31
C TRP A 103 -5.84 11.96 12.23
N ILE A 104 -5.14 12.10 11.12
CA ILE A 104 -3.86 11.44 10.83
C ILE A 104 -2.89 12.46 10.22
N CYS A 105 -1.59 12.17 10.29
CA CYS A 105 -0.51 12.92 9.62
C CYS A 105 -0.14 14.28 10.24
N LEU A 106 0.19 14.27 11.54
CA LEU A 106 0.75 15.41 12.27
C LEU A 106 2.27 15.29 12.46
#